data_AF-A0A7C7RW99-F1
#
_entry.id   AF-A0A7C7RW99-F1
#
_cell.length_a   1.000
_cell.length_b   1.000
_cell.length_c   1.000
_cell.angle_alpha   90.00
_cell.angle_beta   90.00
_cell.angle_gamma   90.00
#
_symmetry.space_group_name_H-M   'P 1'
#
loop_
_entity.id
_entity.type
_entity.pdbx_description
1 polymer ?
#
loop_
_entity_poly.entity_id
_entity_poly.type
_entity_poly.pdbx_seq_one_letter_code
_entity_poly.pdbx_strand_id
1 'polypeptide(L)'
;MRGQRKIKRSSVYYISIVFLTLSLFSIQTQAHAADMCVDGLRDLQGSQGVIQDKGGIWGYLEKSSSLRDKSILGLQIDGKLQRLIVSFEGLCEEGKTPTPKLYNLILNLIGDTRMIFNRDPDRQPKEKILEKLNGLNKNISDLLAQLPN
;
A
#
# COMPACT_ATOMS: atom_id res chain seq x y z
N MET A 1 -0.61 46.66 -52.66
CA MET A 1 -1.35 45.84 -51.68
C MET A 1 -1.12 44.36 -51.94
N ARG A 2 -0.39 43.66 -51.08
CA ARG A 2 -0.23 42.18 -51.00
C ARG A 2 0.72 41.93 -49.83
N GLY A 3 0.44 41.22 -48.75
CA GLY A 3 -0.70 40.40 -48.34
C GLY A 3 -0.19 39.63 -47.12
N GLN A 4 -0.28 40.24 -45.92
CA GLN A 4 0.04 39.58 -44.66
C GLN A 4 -0.92 38.41 -44.42
N ARG A 5 -0.51 37.16 -44.68
CA ARG A 5 -1.38 36.00 -44.39
C ARG A 5 -0.66 34.67 -44.10
N LYS A 6 0.66 34.64 -43.86
CA LYS A 6 1.40 33.39 -43.57
C LYS A 6 1.65 33.08 -42.09
N ILE A 7 1.53 34.05 -41.18
CA ILE A 7 1.97 33.88 -39.78
C ILE A 7 0.93 33.15 -38.90
N LYS A 8 -0.35 33.11 -39.28
CA LYS A 8 -1.44 32.63 -38.41
C LYS A 8 -1.64 31.10 -38.40
N ARG A 9 -1.21 30.38 -39.44
CA ARG A 9 -1.53 28.95 -39.64
C ARG A 9 -0.62 27.98 -38.87
N SER A 10 0.64 28.37 -38.67
CA SER A 10 1.63 27.57 -37.92
C SER A 10 1.36 27.59 -36.40
N SER A 11 0.97 28.75 -35.85
CA SER A 11 0.67 28.91 -34.43
C SER A 11 -0.57 28.10 -33.99
N VAL A 12 -1.62 28.03 -34.81
CA VAL A 12 -2.82 27.23 -34.50
C VAL A 12 -2.50 25.73 -34.49
N TYR A 13 -1.66 25.24 -35.41
CA TYR A 13 -1.23 23.84 -35.44
C TYR A 13 -0.43 23.45 -34.19
N TYR A 14 0.47 24.34 -33.75
CA TYR A 14 1.24 24.14 -32.52
C TYR A 14 0.34 24.12 -31.28
N ILE A 15 -0.64 25.03 -31.21
CA ILE A 15 -1.63 25.06 -30.13
C ILE A 15 -2.45 23.76 -30.11
N SER A 16 -2.89 23.27 -31.27
CA SER A 16 -3.63 22.01 -31.37
C SER A 16 -2.80 20.79 -30.93
N ILE A 17 -1.52 20.72 -31.30
CA ILE A 17 -0.63 19.63 -30.89
C ILE A 17 -0.41 19.65 -29.37
N VAL A 18 -0.16 20.83 -28.79
CA VAL A 18 0.01 21.00 -27.34
C VAL A 18 -1.28 20.64 -26.58
N PHE A 19 -2.45 21.02 -27.11
CA PHE A 19 -3.73 20.61 -26.53
C PHE A 19 -3.94 19.10 -26.58
N LEU A 20 -3.58 18.46 -27.71
CA LEU A 20 -3.70 17.01 -27.87
C LEU A 20 -2.77 16.28 -26.89
N THR A 21 -1.52 16.71 -26.75
CA THR A 21 -0.56 16.09 -25.81
C THR A 21 -0.96 16.30 -24.35
N LEU A 22 -1.47 17.47 -23.97
CA LEU A 22 -2.01 17.74 -22.63
C LEU A 22 -3.25 16.89 -22.30
N SER A 23 -4.14 16.70 -23.28
CA SER A 23 -5.33 15.86 -23.10
C SER A 23 -4.96 14.38 -22.92
N LEU A 24 -3.98 13.87 -23.69
CA LEU A 24 -3.48 12.50 -23.54
C LEU A 24 -2.79 12.27 -22.19
N PHE A 25 -2.01 13.24 -21.71
CA PHE A 25 -1.36 13.17 -20.39
C PHE A 25 -2.39 13.10 -19.25
N SER A 26 -3.51 13.80 -19.38
CA SER A 26 -4.58 13.82 -18.37
C SER A 26 -5.36 12.50 -18.30
N ILE A 27 -5.47 11.77 -19.41
CA ILE A 27 -6.14 10.46 -19.45
C ILE A 27 -5.25 9.37 -18.82
N GLN A 28 -3.93 9.45 -19.06
CA GLN A 28 -2.97 8.46 -18.59
C GLN A 28 -2.87 8.43 -17.06
N THR A 29 -2.91 9.59 -16.41
CA THR A 29 -2.88 9.70 -14.93
C THR A 29 -4.13 9.10 -14.27
N GLN A 30 -5.31 9.21 -14.89
CA GLN A 30 -6.55 8.63 -14.38
C GLN A 30 -6.60 7.11 -14.53
N ALA A 31 -6.05 6.56 -15.63
CA ALA A 31 -5.98 5.12 -15.84
C ALA A 31 -5.05 4.43 -14.82
N HIS A 32 -3.86 4.99 -14.57
CA HIS A 32 -2.94 4.49 -13.54
C HIS A 32 -3.52 4.61 -12.12
N ALA A 33 -4.39 5.60 -11.90
CA ALA A 33 -5.07 5.78 -10.64
C ALA A 33 -6.14 4.73 -10.37
N ALA A 34 -7.00 4.48 -11.37
CA ALA A 34 -8.02 3.44 -11.29
C ALA A 34 -7.41 2.06 -11.12
N ASP A 35 -6.27 1.80 -11.79
CA ASP A 35 -5.50 0.56 -11.66
C ASP A 35 -5.01 0.33 -10.22
N MET A 36 -4.47 1.35 -9.56
CA MET A 36 -3.98 1.22 -8.17
C MET A 36 -5.10 0.96 -7.16
N CYS A 37 -6.25 1.62 -7.33
CA CYS A 37 -7.38 1.49 -6.41
C CYS A 37 -8.16 0.18 -6.58
N VAL A 38 -8.09 -0.45 -7.75
CA VAL A 38 -8.74 -1.74 -7.99
C VAL A 38 -7.74 -2.87 -7.78
N ASP A 39 -6.68 -2.92 -8.59
CA ASP A 39 -5.74 -4.03 -8.58
C ASP A 39 -4.78 -3.97 -7.39
N GLY A 40 -4.30 -2.79 -7.04
CA GLY A 40 -3.44 -2.59 -5.86
C GLY A 40 -4.16 -2.90 -4.55
N LEU A 41 -5.39 -2.39 -4.37
CA LEU A 41 -6.20 -2.71 -3.19
C LEU A 41 -6.53 -4.21 -3.11
N ARG A 42 -6.94 -4.82 -4.23
CA ARG A 42 -7.21 -6.26 -4.30
C ARG A 42 -5.98 -7.07 -3.91
N ASP A 43 -4.79 -6.70 -4.39
CA ASP A 43 -3.55 -7.40 -4.02
C ASP A 43 -3.23 -7.25 -2.53
N LEU A 44 -3.37 -6.05 -1.95
CA LEU A 44 -3.16 -5.83 -0.51
C LEU A 44 -4.14 -6.66 0.33
N GLN A 45 -5.43 -6.64 0.00
CA GLN A 45 -6.47 -7.41 0.69
C GLN A 45 -6.25 -8.91 0.55
N GLY A 46 -6.00 -9.40 -0.67
CA GLY A 46 -5.67 -10.81 -0.90
C GLY A 46 -4.42 -11.21 -0.13
N SER A 47 -3.44 -10.31 -0.06
CA SER A 47 -2.20 -10.60 0.63
C SER A 47 -2.33 -10.66 2.15
N GLN A 48 -3.18 -9.80 2.72
CA GLN A 48 -3.59 -9.84 4.12
C GLN A 48 -4.47 -11.06 4.42
N GLY A 49 -5.33 -11.48 3.49
CA GLY A 49 -6.15 -12.68 3.61
C GLY A 49 -5.30 -13.92 3.91
N VAL A 50 -4.19 -14.10 3.20
CA VAL A 50 -3.23 -15.20 3.45
C VAL A 50 -2.68 -15.20 4.89
N ILE A 51 -2.50 -14.02 5.50
CA ILE A 51 -2.07 -13.88 6.89
C ILE A 51 -3.21 -14.26 7.84
N GLN A 52 -4.41 -13.74 7.58
CA GLN A 52 -5.61 -13.98 8.40
C GLN A 52 -6.05 -15.44 8.37
N ASP A 53 -5.96 -16.12 7.22
CA ASP A 53 -6.27 -17.55 7.07
C ASP A 53 -5.41 -18.44 7.98
N LYS A 54 -4.22 -17.96 8.36
CA LYS A 54 -3.32 -18.64 9.30
C LYS A 54 -3.55 -18.25 10.77
N GLY A 55 -4.48 -17.34 11.02
CA GLY A 55 -4.84 -16.81 12.34
C GLY A 55 -4.14 -15.49 12.69
N GLY A 56 -3.43 -14.85 11.76
CA GLY A 56 -2.67 -13.63 12.03
C GLY A 56 -1.46 -13.83 12.93
N ILE A 57 -0.82 -12.72 13.33
CA ILE A 57 0.26 -12.76 14.33
C ILE A 57 -0.29 -13.15 15.70
N TRP A 58 -1.51 -12.74 16.04
CA TRP A 58 -2.17 -13.19 17.25
C TRP A 58 -2.24 -14.72 17.31
N GLY A 59 -2.80 -15.38 16.29
CA GLY A 59 -2.91 -16.83 16.24
C GLY A 59 -1.57 -17.54 16.17
N TYR A 60 -0.56 -16.93 15.54
CA TYR A 60 0.81 -17.43 15.55
C TYR A 60 1.41 -17.47 16.96
N LEU A 61 1.20 -16.43 17.77
CA LEU A 61 1.68 -16.37 19.15
C LEU A 61 0.88 -17.26 20.09
N GLU A 62 -0.43 -17.37 19.89
CA GLU A 62 -1.31 -18.24 20.70
C GLU A 62 -0.93 -19.73 20.62
N LYS A 63 -0.45 -20.17 19.45
CA LYS A 63 -0.03 -21.56 19.23
C LYS A 63 1.27 -21.93 19.96
N SER A 64 2.05 -20.95 20.40
CA SER A 64 3.34 -21.16 21.03
C SER A 64 3.23 -21.15 22.56
N SER A 65 3.72 -22.22 23.18
CA SER A 65 3.76 -22.32 24.64
C SER A 65 4.61 -21.22 25.29
N SER A 66 5.65 -20.74 24.59
CA SER A 66 6.60 -19.75 25.09
C SER A 66 6.22 -18.30 24.76
N LEU A 67 5.31 -18.06 23.83
CA LEU A 67 4.96 -16.73 23.32
C LEU A 67 3.50 -16.32 23.53
N ARG A 68 2.63 -17.22 23.99
CA ARG A 68 1.21 -16.93 24.24
C ARG A 68 0.98 -15.73 25.17
N ASP A 69 1.90 -15.46 26.10
CA ASP A 69 1.83 -14.28 26.99
C ASP A 69 2.00 -12.95 26.24
N LYS A 70 2.40 -12.99 24.96
CA LYS A 70 2.61 -11.83 24.08
C LYS A 70 1.56 -11.72 22.98
N SER A 71 0.53 -12.56 22.95
CA SER A 71 -0.48 -12.54 21.87
C SER A 71 -1.20 -11.21 21.70
N ILE A 72 -1.32 -10.39 22.75
CA ILE A 72 -1.87 -9.03 22.65
C ILE A 72 -1.03 -8.15 21.71
N LEU A 73 0.31 -8.30 21.70
CA LEU A 73 1.17 -7.63 20.73
C LEU A 73 0.81 -8.06 19.30
N GLY A 74 0.55 -9.36 19.10
CA GLY A 74 0.11 -9.88 17.82
C GLY A 74 -1.20 -9.26 17.35
N LEU A 75 -2.19 -9.19 18.25
CA LEU A 75 -3.48 -8.57 17.95
C LEU A 75 -3.34 -7.08 17.58
N GLN A 76 -2.45 -6.36 18.26
CA GLN A 76 -2.15 -4.96 17.93
C GLN A 76 -1.53 -4.82 16.53
N ILE A 77 -0.59 -5.70 16.17
CA ILE A 77 0.03 -5.71 14.84
C ILE A 77 -1.03 -6.02 13.77
N ASP A 78 -1.85 -7.05 13.98
CA ASP A 78 -2.91 -7.46 13.05
C ASP A 78 -3.91 -6.31 12.81
N GLY A 79 -4.35 -5.63 13.87
CA GLY A 79 -5.25 -4.48 13.76
C GLY A 79 -4.63 -3.27 13.05
N LYS A 80 -3.33 -3.01 13.27
CA LYS A 80 -2.63 -1.91 12.60
C LYS A 80 -2.37 -2.19 11.12
N LEU A 81 -2.03 -3.44 10.76
CA LEU A 81 -1.94 -3.86 9.35
C LEU A 81 -3.28 -3.67 8.63
N GLN A 82 -4.39 -4.09 9.27
CA GLN A 82 -5.72 -3.87 8.72
C GLN A 82 -6.00 -2.39 8.53
N ARG A 83 -5.64 -1.54 9.50
CA ARG A 83 -5.83 -0.09 9.38
C ARG A 83 -5.06 0.51 8.20
N LEU A 84 -3.85 0.05 7.89
CA LEU A 84 -3.11 0.52 6.71
C LEU A 84 -3.89 0.26 5.41
N ILE A 85 -4.49 -0.92 5.29
CA ILE A 85 -5.28 -1.31 4.10
C ILE A 85 -6.56 -0.48 4.04
N VAL A 86 -7.25 -0.30 5.16
CA VAL A 86 -8.47 0.54 5.23
C VAL A 86 -8.14 2.00 4.91
N SER A 87 -7.03 2.54 5.39
CA SER A 87 -6.59 3.90 5.01
C SER A 87 -6.25 4.01 3.52
N PHE A 88 -5.67 2.96 2.93
CA PHE A 88 -5.43 2.91 1.48
C PHE A 88 -6.74 2.89 0.68
N GLU A 89 -7.71 2.10 1.13
CA GLU A 89 -9.08 2.05 0.57
C GLU A 89 -9.79 3.40 0.71
N GLY A 90 -9.72 4.04 1.88
CA GLY A 90 -10.32 5.36 2.11
C GLY A 90 -9.77 6.44 1.18
N LEU A 91 -8.46 6.42 0.87
CA LEU A 91 -7.89 7.31 -0.15
C LEU A 91 -8.57 7.11 -1.52
N CYS A 92 -8.78 5.86 -1.92
CA CYS A 92 -9.47 5.52 -3.17
C CYS A 92 -10.93 5.99 -3.19
N GLU A 93 -11.66 5.81 -2.10
CA GLU A 93 -13.05 6.26 -1.96
C GLU A 93 -13.17 7.79 -2.02
N GLU A 94 -12.19 8.51 -1.47
CA GLU A 94 -12.09 9.97 -1.55
C GLU A 94 -11.67 10.50 -2.93
N GLY A 95 -11.41 9.62 -3.90
CA GLY A 95 -10.86 9.96 -5.21
C GLY A 95 -9.40 10.40 -5.18
N LYS A 96 -8.70 10.20 -4.05
CA LYS A 96 -7.26 10.42 -3.92
C LYS A 96 -6.53 9.15 -4.31
N THR A 97 -5.84 9.18 -5.44
CA THR A 97 -5.06 8.03 -5.88
C THR A 97 -3.90 7.73 -4.92
N PRO A 98 -3.82 6.52 -4.33
CA PRO A 98 -2.67 6.12 -3.56
C PRO A 98 -1.41 6.07 -4.42
N THR A 99 -0.29 6.52 -3.86
CA THR A 99 0.98 6.48 -4.61
C THR A 99 1.52 5.06 -4.70
N PRO A 100 2.24 4.69 -5.78
CA PRO A 100 2.94 3.40 -5.86
C PRO A 100 3.91 3.17 -4.70
N LYS A 101 4.49 4.25 -4.16
CA LYS A 101 5.35 4.20 -2.97
C LYS A 101 4.58 3.70 -1.74
N LEU A 102 3.40 4.26 -1.48
CA LEU A 102 2.56 3.84 -0.36
C LEU A 102 2.15 2.37 -0.51
N TYR A 103 1.67 1.99 -1.69
CA TYR A 103 1.34 0.60 -2.01
C TYR A 103 2.50 -0.36 -1.67
N ASN A 104 3.70 -0.08 -2.19
CA ASN A 104 4.88 -0.93 -1.96
C ASN A 104 5.29 -0.98 -0.48
N LEU A 105 5.14 0.12 0.26
CA LEU A 105 5.42 0.14 1.69
C LEU A 105 4.48 -0.80 2.46
N ILE A 106 3.17 -0.77 2.16
CA ILE A 106 2.19 -1.65 2.80
C ILE A 106 2.45 -3.11 2.39
N LEU A 107 2.66 -3.37 1.10
CA LEU A 107 2.93 -4.71 0.58
C LEU A 107 4.17 -5.34 1.22
N ASN A 108 5.24 -4.56 1.40
CA ASN A 108 6.45 -5.03 2.08
C ASN A 108 6.20 -5.38 3.55
N LEU A 109 5.42 -4.59 4.29
CA LEU A 109 5.06 -4.90 5.68
C LEU A 109 4.24 -6.20 5.79
N ILE A 110 3.32 -6.42 4.85
CA ILE A 110 2.57 -7.68 4.72
C ILE A 110 3.53 -8.84 4.40
N GLY A 111 4.50 -8.62 3.50
CA GLY A 111 5.57 -9.57 3.18
C GLY A 111 6.42 -9.95 4.41
N ASP A 112 6.87 -8.97 5.18
CA ASP A 112 7.63 -9.18 6.41
C ASP A 112 6.82 -9.99 7.44
N THR A 113 5.53 -9.69 7.56
CA THR A 113 4.60 -10.43 8.41
C THR A 113 4.53 -11.91 8.02
N ARG A 114 4.45 -12.21 6.71
CA ARG A 114 4.48 -13.57 6.17
C ARG A 114 5.77 -14.32 6.48
N MET A 115 6.90 -13.63 6.39
CA MET A 115 8.20 -14.21 6.68
C MET A 115 8.35 -14.65 8.15
N ILE A 116 7.62 -14.01 9.07
CA ILE A 116 7.65 -14.38 10.49
C ILE A 116 6.98 -15.74 10.73
N PHE A 117 5.77 -15.96 10.22
CA PHE A 117 5.02 -17.20 10.50
C PHE A 117 5.29 -18.36 9.52
N ASN A 118 6.14 -18.16 8.50
CA ASN A 118 6.66 -19.27 7.68
C ASN A 118 7.60 -20.21 8.46
N ARG A 119 7.90 -19.89 9.71
CA ARG A 119 8.71 -20.70 10.63
C ARG A 119 7.89 -21.01 11.86
N ASP A 120 8.07 -22.20 12.40
CA ASP A 120 7.46 -22.60 13.67
C ASP A 120 7.95 -21.68 14.81
N PRO A 121 7.03 -21.11 15.63
CA PRO A 121 7.39 -20.22 16.71
C PRO A 121 8.26 -20.89 17.78
N ASP A 122 8.03 -22.17 18.08
CA ASP A 122 8.75 -22.89 19.15
C ASP A 122 10.13 -23.40 18.68
N ARG A 123 10.43 -23.28 17.39
CA ARG A 123 11.76 -23.59 16.81
C ARG A 123 12.69 -22.39 16.74
N GLN A 124 12.27 -21.23 17.24
CA GLN A 124 13.07 -20.01 17.21
C GLN A 124 13.24 -19.46 18.63
N PRO A 125 14.38 -18.80 18.93
CA PRO A 125 14.52 -18.09 20.19
C PRO A 125 13.43 -17.03 20.35
N LYS A 126 12.76 -17.03 21.51
CA LYS A 126 11.67 -16.10 21.86
C LYS A 126 12.07 -14.66 21.59
N GLU A 127 13.27 -14.28 22.00
CA GLU A 127 13.80 -12.92 21.90
C GLU A 127 13.91 -12.47 20.44
N LYS A 128 14.33 -13.37 19.53
CA LYS A 128 14.44 -13.08 18.09
C LYS A 128 13.07 -12.88 17.45
N ILE A 129 12.06 -13.62 17.89
CA ILE A 129 10.68 -13.40 17.41
C ILE A 129 10.18 -12.05 17.90
N LEU A 130 10.35 -11.74 19.18
CA LEU A 130 9.88 -10.48 19.75
C LEU A 130 10.60 -9.25 19.16
N GLU A 131 11.89 -9.36 18.86
CA GLU A 131 12.64 -8.31 18.15
C GLU A 131 12.02 -8.01 16.78
N LYS A 132 11.74 -9.05 15.98
CA LYS A 132 11.08 -8.90 14.67
C LYS A 132 9.69 -8.30 14.80
N LEU A 133 8.90 -8.77 15.76
CA LEU A 133 7.54 -8.26 15.98
C LEU A 133 7.53 -6.80 16.43
N ASN A 134 8.45 -6.41 17.30
CA ASN A 134 8.58 -5.02 17.74
C ASN A 134 9.05 -4.12 16.59
N GLY A 135 10.01 -4.58 15.78
CA GLY A 135 10.43 -3.88 14.57
C GLY A 135 9.27 -3.69 13.58
N LEU A 136 8.52 -4.76 13.31
CA LEU A 136 7.33 -4.71 12.46
C LEU A 136 6.26 -3.75 13.01
N ASN A 137 5.93 -3.86 14.30
CA ASN A 137 4.95 -3.00 14.97
C ASN A 137 5.34 -1.51 14.88
N LYS A 138 6.64 -1.21 15.04
CA LYS A 138 7.17 0.14 14.89
C LYS A 138 7.02 0.63 13.46
N ASN A 139 7.47 -0.14 12.47
CA ASN A 139 7.41 0.27 11.06
C ASN A 139 5.97 0.51 10.59
N ILE A 140 5.02 -0.32 11.03
CA ILE A 140 3.59 -0.12 10.76
C ILE A 140 3.09 1.18 11.41
N SER A 141 3.48 1.44 12.66
CA SER A 141 3.07 2.65 13.38
C SER A 141 3.64 3.92 12.74
N ASP A 142 4.90 3.88 12.32
CA ASP A 142 5.57 4.99 11.63
C ASP A 142 4.92 5.28 10.27
N LEU A 143 4.45 4.25 9.56
CA LEU A 143 3.72 4.42 8.31
C LEU A 143 2.30 4.97 8.56
N LEU A 144 1.57 4.44 9.54
CA LEU A 144 0.24 4.93 9.92
C LEU A 144 0.26 6.41 10.30
N ALA A 145 1.28 6.86 11.02
CA ALA A 145 1.43 8.26 11.42
C ALA A 145 1.63 9.23 10.23
N GLN A 146 1.99 8.71 9.05
CA GLN A 146 2.13 9.50 7.83
C GLN A 146 0.84 9.57 7.01
N LEU A 147 -0.16 8.76 7.34
CA LEU A 147 -1.43 8.72 6.62
C LEU A 147 -2.43 9.73 7.21
N PRO A 148 -3.31 10.30 6.37
CA PRO A 148 -4.41 11.13 6.87
C PRO A 148 -5.34 10.29 7.77
N ASN A 149 -5.83 10.91 8.85
CA ASN A 149 -6.79 10.32 9.78
C ASN A 149 -8.21 10.27 9.22
#